data_AF-A0A5K1K466-F1
#
_entry.id   AF-A0A5K1K466-F1
#
_cell.length_a   1.000
_cell.length_b   1.000
_cell.length_c   1.000
_cell.angle_alpha   90.00
_cell.angle_beta   90.00
_cell.angle_gamma   90.00
#
_symmetry.space_group_name_H-M   'P 1'
#
loop_
_entity.id
_entity.type
_entity.pdbx_description
1 polymer ?
#
loop_
_entity_poly.entity_id
_entity_poly.type
_entity_poly.pdbx_seq_one_letter_code
_entity_poly.pdbx_strand_id
1 'polypeptide(L)'
;MDDGDRAKLQRLADDLRKPENFLMRYGHGHGDVGKWEVFDVLCFSAAKKEKVGYLDFPEFFRPHYSKVLLDDEDMHGKSGGGGYAKYGIDERAGAIVVVRPDGYIGTVAPLDGVPFLNAYFAAFLL
;
A
#
# COMPACT_ATOMS: atom_id res chain seq x y z
N MET A 1 4.03 -12.48 9.72
CA MET A 1 3.68 -11.10 10.13
C MET A 1 3.28 -11.21 11.59
N ASP A 2 3.66 -10.27 12.45
CA ASP A 2 3.09 -10.29 13.80
C ASP A 2 1.62 -9.82 13.76
N ASP A 3 0.87 -10.14 14.81
CA ASP A 3 -0.57 -9.83 14.87
C ASP A 3 -0.85 -8.32 14.87
N GLY A 4 0.09 -7.52 15.40
CA GLY A 4 -0.02 -6.07 15.47
C GLY A 4 0.05 -5.44 14.08
N ASP A 5 1.03 -5.85 13.29
CA ASP A 5 1.19 -5.36 11.92
C ASP A 5 0.01 -5.82 11.05
N ARG A 6 -0.47 -7.06 11.20
CA ARG A 6 -1.66 -7.54 10.47
C ARG A 6 -2.89 -6.69 10.80
N ALA A 7 -3.10 -6.37 12.07
CA ALA A 7 -4.21 -5.53 12.50
C ALA A 7 -4.11 -4.09 11.96
N LYS A 8 -2.91 -3.49 11.94
CA LYS A 8 -2.68 -2.17 11.33
C LYS A 8 -3.00 -2.18 9.84
N LEU A 9 -2.53 -3.18 9.11
CA LEU A 9 -2.76 -3.29 7.67
C LEU A 9 -4.24 -3.55 7.35
N GLN A 10 -4.92 -4.35 8.16
CA GLN A 10 -6.37 -4.55 8.05
C GLN A 10 -7.14 -3.26 8.27
N ARG A 11 -6.79 -2.48 9.30
CA ARG A 11 -7.40 -1.18 9.56
C ARG A 11 -7.21 -0.21 8.39
N LEU A 12 -6.02 -0.17 7.81
CA LEU A 12 -5.77 0.63 6.60
C LEU A 12 -6.64 0.16 5.43
N ALA A 13 -6.74 -1.15 5.20
CA ALA A 13 -7.62 -1.70 4.16
C ALA A 13 -9.08 -1.31 4.37
N ASP A 14 -9.56 -1.35 5.61
CA ASP A 14 -10.93 -0.95 5.96
C ASP A 14 -11.16 0.55 5.73
N ASP A 15 -10.19 1.39 6.09
CA ASP A 15 -10.24 2.84 5.86
C ASP A 15 -10.21 3.21 4.36
N LEU A 16 -9.46 2.46 3.54
CA LEU A 16 -9.39 2.63 2.10
C LEU A 16 -10.64 2.12 1.36
N ARG A 17 -11.39 1.18 1.96
CA ARG A 17 -12.66 0.64 1.42
C ARG A 17 -13.87 1.54 1.68
N LYS A 18 -13.76 2.57 2.52
CA LYS A 18 -14.89 3.46 2.84
C LYS A 18 -15.37 4.20 1.58
N PRO A 19 -16.69 4.34 1.36
CA PRO A 19 -17.23 5.00 0.16
C PRO A 19 -16.69 6.43 -0.08
N GLU A 20 -16.46 7.17 1.00
CA GLU A 20 -15.91 8.52 1.02
C GLU A 20 -14.40 8.60 0.76
N ASN A 21 -13.70 7.45 0.71
CA ASN A 21 -12.27 7.41 0.44
C ASN A 21 -11.94 7.82 -1.01
N PHE A 22 -10.81 8.49 -1.21
CA PHE A 22 -10.36 8.92 -2.54
C PHE A 22 -10.27 7.78 -3.55
N LEU A 23 -9.87 6.57 -3.12
CA LEU A 23 -9.81 5.40 -4.00
C LEU A 23 -11.21 5.00 -4.49
N MET A 24 -12.19 4.99 -3.59
CA MET A 24 -13.57 4.63 -3.94
C MET A 24 -14.24 5.72 -4.77
N ARG A 25 -13.97 7.00 -4.45
CA ARG A 25 -14.60 8.15 -5.08
C ARG A 25 -14.06 8.42 -6.49
N TYR A 26 -12.74 8.35 -6.69
CA TYR A 26 -12.09 8.72 -7.94
C TYR A 26 -11.48 7.54 -8.69
N GLY A 27 -11.47 6.33 -8.13
CA GLY A 27 -10.81 5.16 -8.73
C GLY A 27 -11.57 4.51 -9.89
N HIS A 28 -12.86 4.83 -10.06
CA HIS A 28 -13.76 4.32 -11.11
C HIS A 28 -13.88 2.77 -11.24
N GLY A 29 -13.57 2.01 -10.18
CA GLY A 29 -13.45 0.55 -10.25
C GLY A 29 -14.74 -0.28 -10.24
N HIS A 30 -15.92 0.32 -10.53
CA HIS A 30 -17.22 -0.36 -10.57
C HIS A 30 -17.53 -1.33 -9.39
N GLY A 31 -16.92 -1.12 -8.22
CA GLY A 31 -17.09 -1.96 -7.03
C GLY A 31 -16.12 -3.15 -6.89
N ASP A 32 -15.29 -3.44 -7.90
CA ASP A 32 -14.29 -4.51 -7.84
C ASP A 32 -12.96 -4.00 -7.25
N VAL A 33 -12.63 -4.50 -6.06
CA VAL A 33 -11.39 -4.14 -5.37
C VAL A 33 -10.17 -4.54 -6.22
N GLY A 34 -9.33 -3.55 -6.55
CA GLY A 34 -8.11 -3.74 -7.31
C GLY A 34 -8.24 -3.63 -8.83
N LYS A 35 -9.43 -3.32 -9.34
CA LYS A 35 -9.64 -2.87 -10.73
C LYS A 35 -9.86 -1.36 -10.77
N TRP A 36 -8.94 -0.62 -10.16
CA TRP A 36 -8.96 0.84 -10.21
C TRP A 36 -8.40 1.30 -11.54
N GLU A 37 -9.11 2.18 -12.25
CA GLU A 37 -8.65 2.73 -13.52
C GLU A 37 -7.70 3.91 -13.31
N VAL A 38 -7.85 4.61 -12.18
CA VAL A 38 -7.09 5.85 -11.88
C VAL A 38 -5.90 5.60 -10.95
N PHE A 39 -5.97 4.62 -10.06
CA PHE A 39 -4.96 4.39 -9.03
C PHE A 39 -4.35 3.00 -9.12
N ASP A 40 -3.03 2.89 -9.19
CA ASP A 40 -2.36 1.63 -8.93
C ASP A 40 -1.91 1.56 -7.47
N VAL A 41 -2.37 0.53 -6.74
CA VAL A 41 -2.06 0.31 -5.32
C VAL A 41 -1.11 -0.87 -5.18
N LEU A 42 0.11 -0.58 -4.71
CA LEU A 42 1.14 -1.57 -4.40
C LEU A 42 1.36 -1.59 -2.89
N CYS A 43 1.41 -2.80 -2.32
CA CYS A 43 1.73 -3.04 -0.92
C CYS A 43 3.13 -3.62 -0.81
N PHE A 44 4.01 -2.91 -0.12
CA PHE A 44 5.35 -3.38 0.22
C PHE A 44 5.37 -3.75 1.70
N SER A 45 6.08 -4.82 2.05
CA SER A 45 6.26 -5.24 3.44
C SER A 45 7.72 -5.52 3.75
N ALA A 46 8.18 -5.04 4.91
CA ALA A 46 9.50 -5.35 5.44
C ALA A 46 9.61 -6.80 5.99
N ALA A 47 8.51 -7.55 6.01
CA ALA A 47 8.52 -8.94 6.46
C ALA A 47 9.31 -9.85 5.51
N LYS A 48 9.94 -10.87 6.08
CA LYS A 48 10.73 -11.88 5.36
C LYS A 48 9.86 -12.97 4.77
N LYS A 49 10.22 -13.47 3.58
CA LYS A 49 9.43 -14.47 2.82
C LYS A 49 9.18 -15.77 3.60
N GLU A 50 10.04 -16.10 4.56
CA GLU A 50 9.89 -17.26 5.44
C GLU A 50 8.85 -17.06 6.55
N LYS A 51 8.43 -15.81 6.82
CA LYS A 51 7.51 -15.44 7.92
C LYS A 51 6.13 -14.95 7.46
N VAL A 52 5.94 -14.72 6.17
CA VAL A 52 4.66 -14.26 5.61
C VAL A 52 4.35 -14.97 4.31
N GLY A 53 3.10 -15.41 4.18
CA GLY A 53 2.52 -15.84 2.92
C GLY A 53 1.69 -14.73 2.28
N TYR A 54 1.36 -14.89 1.01
CA TYR A 54 0.48 -13.97 0.29
C TYR A 54 -0.86 -13.79 1.02
N LEU A 55 -1.46 -14.87 1.54
CA LEU A 55 -2.77 -14.83 2.21
C LEU A 55 -2.78 -14.09 3.56
N ASP A 56 -1.61 -13.75 4.12
CA ASP A 56 -1.53 -12.99 5.37
C ASP A 56 -1.90 -11.51 5.22
N PHE A 57 -1.88 -11.00 3.99
CA PHE A 57 -2.26 -9.61 3.71
C PHE A 57 -3.78 -9.49 3.53
N PRO A 58 -4.39 -8.34 3.87
CA PRO A 58 -5.81 -8.11 3.59
C PRO A 58 -6.12 -8.28 2.10
N GLU A 59 -7.29 -8.84 1.81
CA GLU A 59 -7.76 -9.06 0.43
C GLU A 59 -7.70 -7.78 -0.41
N PHE A 60 -7.89 -6.61 0.21
CA PHE A 60 -7.78 -5.32 -0.44
C PHE A 60 -6.47 -5.10 -1.21
N PHE A 61 -5.35 -5.54 -0.64
CA PHE A 61 -4.03 -5.40 -1.26
C PHE A 61 -3.67 -6.57 -2.18
N ARG A 62 -4.56 -7.56 -2.30
CA ARG A 62 -4.30 -8.83 -2.99
C ARG A 62 -5.16 -9.08 -4.23
N PRO A 63 -5.48 -8.07 -5.08
CA PRO A 63 -6.22 -8.36 -6.31
C PRO A 63 -5.38 -9.16 -7.31
N HIS A 64 -4.05 -9.11 -7.21
CA HIS A 64 -3.12 -9.90 -8.02
C HIS A 64 -1.75 -10.06 -7.31
N TYR A 65 -1.03 -11.15 -7.58
CA TYR A 65 0.27 -11.45 -6.97
C TYR A 65 1.35 -10.39 -7.22
N SER A 66 1.20 -9.56 -8.26
CA SER A 66 2.12 -8.45 -8.55
C SER A 66 1.90 -7.20 -7.69
N LYS A 67 0.88 -7.19 -6.82
CA LYS A 67 0.51 -6.02 -6.00
C LYS A 67 1.01 -6.11 -4.56
N VAL A 68 1.48 -7.28 -4.12
CA VAL A 68 2.11 -7.47 -2.82
C VAL A 68 3.56 -7.87 -3.03
N LEU A 69 4.48 -7.05 -2.50
CA LEU A 69 5.91 -7.19 -2.67
C LEU A 69 6.59 -7.19 -1.30
N LEU A 70 7.68 -7.94 -1.18
CA LEU A 70 8.48 -7.99 0.04
C LEU A 70 9.78 -7.23 -0.18
N ASP A 71 10.17 -6.45 0.82
CA ASP A 71 11.50 -5.88 0.92
C ASP A 71 12.47 -6.94 1.46
N ASP A 72 12.66 -7.97 0.66
CA ASP A 72 13.49 -9.10 0.99
C ASP A 72 14.40 -9.48 -0.18
N GLU A 73 15.48 -10.19 0.15
CA GLU A 73 16.35 -10.75 -0.86
C GLU A 73 15.64 -11.87 -1.62
N ASP A 74 16.07 -12.10 -2.86
CA ASP A 74 15.64 -13.21 -3.68
C ASP A 74 15.85 -14.58 -3.00
N MET A 75 15.32 -15.65 -3.59
CA MET A 75 15.44 -17.00 -3.01
C MET A 75 16.88 -17.50 -2.86
N HIS A 76 17.84 -16.88 -3.55
CA HIS A 76 19.26 -17.23 -3.50
C HIS A 76 20.09 -16.26 -2.64
N GLY A 77 19.49 -15.24 -2.04
CA GLY A 77 20.18 -14.23 -1.23
C GLY A 77 21.15 -13.36 -2.04
N LYS A 78 20.92 -13.19 -3.35
CA LYS A 78 21.89 -12.50 -4.24
C LYS A 78 21.54 -11.05 -4.53
N SER A 79 20.25 -10.72 -4.53
CA SER A 79 19.76 -9.42 -4.92
C SER A 79 18.39 -9.12 -4.30
N GLY A 80 18.01 -7.84 -4.25
CA GLY A 80 16.77 -7.39 -3.61
C GLY A 80 16.99 -6.91 -2.18
N GLY A 81 15.88 -6.59 -1.50
CA GLY A 81 15.88 -6.08 -0.13
C GLY A 81 16.46 -4.67 0.05
N GLY A 82 16.34 -4.17 1.29
CA GLY A 82 16.95 -2.91 1.74
C GLY A 82 16.26 -1.65 1.23
N GLY A 83 15.11 -1.75 0.58
CA GLY A 83 14.31 -0.62 0.11
C GLY A 83 13.87 0.30 1.25
N TYR A 84 13.33 -0.25 2.34
CA TYR A 84 12.91 0.52 3.51
C TYR A 84 14.07 1.34 4.07
N ALA A 85 15.21 0.70 4.33
CA ALA A 85 16.41 1.35 4.83
C ALA A 85 16.93 2.42 3.86
N LYS A 86 16.98 2.12 2.55
CA LYS A 86 17.46 3.04 1.51
C LYS A 86 16.61 4.31 1.41
N TYR A 87 15.30 4.19 1.60
CA TYR A 87 14.37 5.32 1.53
C TYR A 87 14.05 5.93 2.90
N GLY A 88 14.68 5.46 3.98
CA GLY A 88 14.48 5.97 5.33
C GLY A 88 13.09 5.71 5.90
N ILE A 89 12.45 4.61 5.48
CA ILE A 89 11.13 4.19 5.97
C ILE A 89 11.33 3.33 7.21
N ASP A 90 10.70 3.73 8.31
CA ASP A 90 10.65 2.91 9.53
C ASP A 90 9.79 1.66 9.28
N GLU A 91 10.37 0.48 9.50
CA GLU A 91 9.72 -0.81 9.21
C GLU A 91 8.46 -1.07 10.06
N ARG A 92 8.34 -0.44 11.23
CA ARG A 92 7.20 -0.65 12.16
C ARG A 92 6.10 0.41 11.99
N ALA A 93 6.47 1.62 11.59
CA ALA A 93 5.54 2.70 11.33
C ALA A 93 4.98 2.63 9.91
N GLY A 94 5.81 2.31 8.92
CA GLY A 94 5.47 2.30 7.50
C GLY A 94 5.15 3.69 6.95
N ALA A 95 4.76 3.73 5.68
CA ALA A 95 4.34 4.95 5.01
C ALA A 95 3.43 4.65 3.81
N ILE A 96 2.61 5.62 3.43
CA ILE A 96 1.90 5.67 2.15
C ILE A 96 2.61 6.72 1.30
N VAL A 97 3.05 6.30 0.12
CA VAL A 97 3.72 7.18 -0.85
C VAL A 97 2.83 7.32 -2.08
N VAL A 98 2.42 8.55 -2.38
CA VAL A 98 1.67 8.85 -3.61
C VAL A 98 2.66 9.23 -4.70
N VAL A 99 2.67 8.44 -5.77
CA VAL A 99 3.49 8.68 -6.97
C VAL A 99 2.58 9.14 -8.11
N ARG A 100 2.97 10.23 -8.78
CA ARG A 100 2.26 10.80 -9.92
C ARG A 100 2.52 9.97 -11.19
N PRO A 101 1.68 10.09 -12.24
CA PRO A 101 1.87 9.36 -13.50
C PRO A 101 3.19 9.64 -14.23
N ASP A 102 3.85 10.77 -13.94
CA ASP A 102 5.16 11.15 -14.46
C ASP A 102 6.33 10.60 -13.62
N GLY A 103 6.04 9.81 -12.58
CA GLY A 103 7.03 9.17 -11.71
C GLY A 103 7.51 10.03 -10.54
N TYR A 104 7.04 11.26 -10.39
CA TYR A 104 7.41 12.12 -9.26
C TYR A 104 6.56 11.83 -8.01
N ILE A 105 7.16 12.02 -6.83
CA ILE A 105 6.42 11.93 -5.56
C ILE A 105 5.46 13.12 -5.47
N GLY A 106 4.17 12.83 -5.31
CA GLY A 106 3.14 13.84 -5.03
C GLY A 106 3.09 14.21 -3.55
N THR A 107 3.03 13.19 -2.68
CA THR A 107 3.05 13.36 -1.22
C THR A 107 3.42 12.06 -0.51
N VAL A 108 3.82 12.18 0.76
CA VAL A 108 4.04 11.05 1.69
C VAL A 108 3.16 11.24 2.91
N ALA A 109 2.56 10.17 3.41
CA ALA A 109 1.71 10.17 4.60
C ALA A 109 2.01 8.94 5.49
N PRO A 110 1.76 9.01 6.80
CA PRO A 110 1.76 7.81 7.64
C PRO A 110 0.59 6.88 7.28
N LEU A 111 0.62 5.63 7.74
CA LEU A 111 -0.44 4.65 7.44
C LEU A 111 -1.81 5.05 7.99
N ASP A 112 -1.88 5.86 9.05
CA ASP A 112 -3.11 6.44 9.60
C ASP A 112 -3.48 7.79 8.97
N GLY A 113 -2.70 8.27 8.00
CA GLY A 113 -2.85 9.55 7.30
C GLY A 113 -3.93 9.56 6.19
N VAL A 114 -4.83 8.58 6.14
CA VAL A 114 -5.90 8.49 5.13
C VAL A 114 -6.76 9.76 5.03
N PRO A 115 -7.13 10.45 6.13
CA PRO A 115 -7.89 11.70 6.03
C PRO A 115 -7.15 12.81 5.26
N PHE A 116 -5.81 12.89 5.43
CA PHE A 116 -4.99 13.83 4.68
C PHE A 116 -4.97 13.48 3.18
N LEU A 117 -4.86 12.20 2.84
CA LEU A 117 -4.89 11.74 1.43
C LEU A 117 -6.25 12.03 0.77
N ASN A 118 -7.36 11.86 1.48
CA ASN A 118 -8.68 12.24 0.99
C ASN A 118 -8.74 13.73 0.64
N ALA A 119 -8.23 14.60 1.51
CA ALA A 119 -8.19 16.03 1.27
C ALA A 119 -7.25 16.39 0.10
N TYR A 120 -6.08 15.74 0.04
CA TYR A 120 -5.10 15.93 -1.02
C TYR A 120 -5.71 15.67 -2.41
N PHE A 121 -6.31 14.50 -2.63
CA PHE A 121 -6.90 14.18 -3.93
C PHE A 121 -8.16 14.98 -4.25
N ALA A 122 -8.98 15.32 -3.25
CA ALA A 122 -10.17 16.15 -3.45
C ALA A 122 -9.86 17.59 -3.87
N ALA A 123 -8.61 18.05 -3.71
CA ALA A 123 -8.20 19.37 -4.15
C ALA A 123 -8.08 19.50 -5.68
N PHE A 124 -7.98 18.39 -6.42
CA PHE A 124 -7.75 18.41 -7.87
C PHE A 124 -8.45 17.32 -8.70
N LEU A 125 -8.96 16.25 -8.08
CA LEU A 125 -9.81 15.25 -8.76
C LEU A 125 -11.29 15.56 -8.55
N LEU A 126 -12.12 15.18 -9.53
CA LEU A 126 -13.56 15.44 -9.56
C LEU A 126 -14.36 14.14 -9.43
#